data_AF-A0A1F7I816-F1
#
_entry.id   AF-A0A1F7I816-F1
#
_cell.length_a   1.000
_cell.length_b   1.000
_cell.length_c   1.000
_cell.angle_alpha   90.00
_cell.angle_beta   90.00
_cell.angle_gamma   90.00
#
_symmetry.space_group_name_H-M   'P 1'
#
loop_
_entity.id
_entity.type
_entity.pdbx_description
1 polymer ?
#
loop_
_entity_poly.entity_id
_entity_poly.type
_entity_poly.pdbx_seq_one_letter_code
_entity_poly.pdbx_strand_id
1 'polypeptide(L)'
;MRRPDRSVSYDIWMPILAPSGKLLTDFHKKKVIWPVFEERFRKEVIKGQRKYLLLLVEMALKRKITILCWEKTPKHCHRRLVAEECKKMNKKLKVVIK
;
A
#
# COMPACT_ATOMS: atom_id res chain seq x y z
N MET A 1 -6.44 0.08 10.43
CA MET A 1 -7.30 0.06 9.24
C MET A 1 -8.53 -0.77 9.55
N ARG A 2 -9.73 -0.33 9.17
CA ARG A 2 -10.95 -1.14 9.39
C ARG A 2 -10.96 -2.29 8.39
N ARG A 3 -11.29 -3.50 8.85
CA ARG A 3 -11.45 -4.65 7.97
C ARG A 3 -12.67 -4.40 7.06
N PRO A 4 -12.56 -4.64 5.74
CA PRO A 4 -13.71 -4.55 4.83
C PRO A 4 -14.82 -5.47 5.32
N ASP A 5 -16.07 -5.05 5.13
CA ASP A 5 -17.23 -5.87 5.44
C ASP A 5 -17.33 -7.07 4.47
N ARG A 6 -18.31 -7.94 4.71
CA ARG A 6 -18.47 -9.20 3.96
C ARG A 6 -18.92 -9.00 2.50
N SER A 7 -19.39 -7.81 2.12
CA SER A 7 -19.78 -7.49 0.74
C SER A 7 -18.58 -7.28 -0.19
N VAL A 8 -17.38 -7.06 0.36
CA VAL A 8 -16.16 -6.84 -0.43
C VAL A 8 -15.42 -8.17 -0.63
N SER A 9 -15.21 -8.55 -1.88
CA SER A 9 -14.42 -9.73 -2.25
C SER A 9 -12.92 -9.42 -2.26
N TYR A 10 -12.15 -10.21 -1.52
CA TYR A 10 -10.68 -10.17 -1.50
C TYR A 10 -10.12 -11.52 -1.03
N ASP A 11 -8.90 -11.87 -1.48
CA ASP A 11 -8.26 -13.12 -1.08
C ASP A 11 -7.54 -13.01 0.28
N ILE A 12 -6.83 -11.90 0.51
CA ILE A 12 -5.96 -11.72 1.68
C ILE A 12 -6.15 -10.33 2.27
N TRP A 13 -6.40 -10.28 3.58
CA TRP A 13 -6.40 -9.05 4.35
C TRP A 13 -5.00 -8.76 4.90
N MET A 14 -4.31 -7.76 4.35
CA MET A 14 -2.92 -7.43 4.69
C MET A 14 -2.75 -5.97 5.18
N PRO A 15 -3.38 -5.60 6.33
CA PRO A 15 -3.37 -4.22 6.83
C PRO A 15 -1.99 -3.75 7.31
N ILE A 16 -1.03 -4.68 7.45
CA ILE A 16 0.35 -4.37 7.81
C ILE A 16 1.07 -3.55 6.73
N LEU A 17 0.60 -3.60 5.47
CA LEU A 17 1.08 -2.76 4.37
C LEU A 17 0.26 -1.47 4.20
N ALA A 18 -0.61 -1.14 5.15
CA ALA A 18 -1.40 0.08 5.16
C ALA A 18 -0.80 1.13 6.10
N PRO A 19 -1.11 2.44 5.91
CA PRO A 19 -0.65 3.48 6.83
C PRO A 19 -1.19 3.25 8.25
N SER A 20 -0.43 3.73 9.23
CA SER A 20 -0.90 3.78 10.61
C SER A 20 -2.16 4.65 10.72
N GLY A 21 -3.02 4.32 11.69
CA GLY A 21 -4.25 5.09 11.91
C GLY A 21 -3.97 6.57 12.22
N LYS A 22 -2.84 6.84 12.90
CA LYS A 22 -2.36 8.19 13.18
C LYS A 22 -1.96 8.92 11.89
N LEU A 23 -1.12 8.32 11.05
CA LEU A 23 -0.68 8.93 9.79
C LEU A 23 -1.86 9.24 8.86
N LEU A 24 -2.81 8.30 8.75
CA LEU A 24 -4.02 8.49 7.95
C LEU A 24 -4.89 9.63 8.52
N THR A 25 -5.05 9.70 9.84
CA THR A 25 -5.82 10.77 10.50
C THR A 25 -5.16 12.13 10.29
N ASP A 26 -3.84 12.22 10.43
CA ASP A 26 -3.10 13.46 10.22
C ASP A 26 -3.25 13.97 8.78
N PHE A 27 -3.22 13.07 7.80
CA PHE A 27 -3.45 13.43 6.40
C PHE A 27 -4.89 13.87 6.13
N HIS A 28 -5.89 13.13 6.61
CA HIS A 28 -7.30 13.50 6.46
C HIS A 28 -7.66 14.82 7.15
N LYS A 29 -7.04 15.10 8.31
CA LYS A 29 -7.21 16.37 9.03
C LYS A 29 -6.33 17.50 8.47
N LYS A 30 -5.69 17.29 7.31
CA LYS A 30 -4.79 18.26 6.64
C LYS A 30 -3.64 18.76 7.54
N LYS A 31 -3.25 17.99 8.56
CA LYS A 31 -2.11 18.30 9.43
C LYS A 31 -0.77 18.05 8.75
N VAL A 32 -0.77 17.19 7.73
CA VAL A 32 0.40 16.91 6.89
C VAL A 32 -0.01 16.98 5.43
N ILE A 33 0.90 17.50 4.61
CA ILE A 33 0.78 17.47 3.15
C ILE A 33 1.22 16.10 2.62
N TRP A 34 0.83 15.80 1.38
CA TRP A 34 1.11 14.51 0.76
C TRP A 34 2.61 14.10 0.75
N PRO A 35 3.58 14.99 0.44
CA PRO A 35 4.99 14.63 0.53
C PRO A 35 5.44 14.13 1.92
N VAL A 36 4.93 14.78 2.98
CA VAL A 36 5.20 14.38 4.37
C VAL A 36 4.53 13.04 4.69
N PHE A 37 3.32 12.80 4.15
CA PHE A 37 2.67 11.50 4.26
C PHE A 37 3.51 10.39 3.60
N GLU A 38 4.00 10.61 2.37
CA GLU A 38 4.81 9.62 1.66
C GLU A 38 6.09 9.27 2.44
N GLU A 39 6.78 10.27 2.97
CA GLU A 39 8.00 10.07 3.73
C GLU A 39 7.75 9.22 4.98
N ARG A 40 6.73 9.58 5.76
CA ARG A 40 6.33 8.84 6.97
C ARG A 40 5.87 7.42 6.63
N PHE A 41 5.09 7.25 5.57
CA PHE A 41 4.65 5.95 5.08
C PHE A 41 5.84 5.07 4.70
N ARG A 42 6.82 5.62 3.97
CA ARG A 42 8.04 4.87 3.60
C ARG A 42 8.84 4.46 4.83
N LYS A 43 8.89 5.30 5.86
CA LYS A 43 9.57 4.97 7.12
C LYS A 43 8.84 3.88 7.91
N GLU A 44 7.53 4.03 8.12
CA GLU A 44 6.76 3.14 9.00
C GLU A 44 6.39 1.81 8.33
N VAL A 45 6.01 1.84 7.04
CA VAL A 45 5.51 0.66 6.30
C VAL A 45 6.61 0.07 5.45
N ILE A 46 7.17 0.84 4.51
CA ILE A 46 8.09 0.26 3.51
C ILE A 46 9.37 -0.30 4.16
N LYS A 47 10.01 0.49 5.02
CA LYS A 47 11.20 0.03 5.75
C LYS A 47 10.85 -0.97 6.84
N GLY A 48 9.79 -0.70 7.61
CA GLY A 48 9.40 -1.54 8.75
C GLY A 48 8.84 -2.92 8.37
N GLN A 49 8.25 -3.05 7.18
CA GLN A 49 7.50 -4.24 6.75
C GLN A 49 8.08 -4.89 5.49
N ARG A 50 9.39 -4.74 5.26
CA ARG A 50 10.09 -5.23 4.06
C ARG A 50 9.83 -6.72 3.78
N LYS A 51 9.73 -7.56 4.80
CA LYS A 51 9.41 -8.99 4.65
C LYS A 51 8.06 -9.25 3.98
N TYR A 52 7.04 -8.42 4.27
CA TYR A 52 5.71 -8.54 3.65
C TYR A 52 5.69 -8.02 2.23
N LEU A 53 6.51 -7.00 1.92
CA LEU A 53 6.71 -6.55 0.53
C LEU A 53 7.37 -7.62 -0.33
N LEU A 54 8.36 -8.34 0.20
CA LEU A 54 8.98 -9.48 -0.48
C LEU A 54 7.97 -10.59 -0.74
N LEU A 55 7.13 -10.94 0.25
CA LEU A 55 6.04 -11.89 0.04
C LEU A 55 5.11 -11.45 -1.09
N LEU A 56 4.74 -10.16 -1.13
CA LEU A 56 3.90 -9.61 -2.18
C LEU A 56 4.57 -9.69 -3.57
N VAL A 57 5.88 -9.44 -3.65
CA VAL A 57 6.68 -9.60 -4.87
C VAL A 57 6.68 -11.06 -5.33
N GLU A 58 6.95 -12.01 -4.44
CA GLU A 58 6.95 -13.45 -4.76
C GLU A 58 5.58 -13.92 -5.26
N MET A 59 4.49 -13.45 -4.64
CA MET A 59 3.14 -13.72 -5.13
C MET A 59 2.90 -13.11 -6.51
N ALA A 60 3.33 -11.87 -6.74
CA ALA A 60 3.16 -11.16 -8.01
C ALA A 60 3.96 -11.77 -9.17
N LEU A 61 5.08 -12.46 -8.87
CA LEU A 61 5.85 -13.20 -9.87
C LEU A 61 5.13 -14.47 -10.34
N LYS A 62 4.33 -15.08 -9.47
CA LYS A 62 3.62 -16.34 -9.75
C LYS A 62 2.24 -16.11 -10.38
N ARG A 63 1.58 -14.99 -10.04
CA ARG A 63 0.23 -14.68 -10.51
C ARG A 63 -0.03 -13.18 -10.56
N LYS A 64 -0.99 -12.77 -11.38
CA LYS A 64 -1.50 -11.40 -11.35
C LYS A 64 -2.19 -11.14 -10.02
N ILE A 65 -1.72 -10.13 -9.30
CA ILE A 65 -2.34 -9.66 -8.05
C ILE A 65 -2.91 -8.26 -8.23
N THR A 66 -3.90 -7.92 -7.39
CA THR A 66 -4.47 -6.58 -7.31
C THR A 66 -4.36 -6.08 -5.88
N ILE A 67 -3.79 -4.88 -5.69
CA ILE A 67 -3.70 -4.25 -4.37
C ILE A 67 -4.88 -3.29 -4.23
N LEU A 68 -5.72 -3.55 -3.22
CA LEU A 68 -6.91 -2.75 -2.94
C LEU A 68 -6.63 -1.72 -1.84
N CYS A 69 -7.24 -0.54 -1.97
CA CYS A 69 -7.29 0.51 -0.94
C CYS A 69 -8.67 1.18 -0.94
N TRP A 70 -8.92 2.09 0.02
CA TRP A 70 -10.21 2.78 0.15
C TRP A 70 -10.32 4.01 -0.76
N GLU A 71 -9.18 4.56 -1.17
CA GLU A 71 -9.07 5.79 -1.93
C GLU A 71 -9.53 5.58 -3.39
N LYS A 72 -10.37 6.52 -3.87
CA LYS A 72 -10.94 6.46 -5.23
C LYS A 72 -9.87 6.50 -6.33
N THR A 73 -8.81 7.27 -6.11
CA THR A 73 -7.76 7.50 -7.12
C THR A 73 -6.37 7.12 -6.59
N PRO A 74 -5.43 6.75 -7.47
CA PRO A 74 -4.08 6.38 -7.06
C PRO A 74 -3.18 7.59 -6.73
N LYS A 75 -3.61 8.83 -7.02
CA LYS A 75 -2.77 10.04 -6.88
C LYS A 75 -2.23 10.19 -5.45
N HIS A 76 -3.13 10.10 -4.48
CA HIS A 76 -2.82 10.14 -3.05
C HIS A 76 -3.30 8.86 -2.35
N CYS A 77 -2.98 7.68 -2.92
CA CYS A 77 -3.24 6.39 -2.26
C CYS A 77 -1.93 5.65 -1.91
N HIS A 78 -1.89 5.06 -0.72
CA HIS A 78 -0.83 4.17 -0.27
C HIS A 78 -0.64 2.92 -1.16
N ARG A 79 -1.69 2.42 -1.84
CA ARG A 79 -1.56 1.30 -2.81
C ARG A 79 -0.54 1.59 -3.91
N ARG A 80 -0.44 2.86 -4.34
CA ARG A 80 0.56 3.31 -5.31
C ARG A 80 1.97 3.15 -4.74
N LEU A 81 2.19 3.63 -3.52
CA LEU A 81 3.50 3.57 -2.86
C LEU A 81 3.98 2.13 -2.66
N VAL A 82 3.08 1.21 -2.27
CA VAL A 82 3.39 -0.22 -2.15
C VAL A 82 3.74 -0.82 -3.51
N ALA A 83 2.92 -0.58 -4.54
CA ALA A 83 3.15 -1.13 -5.87
C ALA A 83 4.47 -0.63 -6.50
N GLU A 84 4.76 0.67 -6.36
CA GLU A 84 6.02 1.27 -6.78
C GLU A 84 7.22 0.62 -6.07
N GLU A 85 7.11 0.38 -4.77
CA GLU A 85 8.18 -0.25 -4.02
C GLU A 85 8.41 -1.70 -4.45
N CYS A 86 7.36 -2.48 -4.66
CA CYS A 86 7.49 -3.83 -5.20
C CYS A 86 8.20 -3.83 -6.56
N LYS A 87 7.89 -2.87 -7.45
CA LYS A 87 8.58 -2.70 -8.74
C LYS A 87 10.06 -2.35 -8.56
N LYS A 88 10.40 -1.53 -7.57
CA LYS A 88 11.80 -1.21 -7.23
C LYS A 88 12.56 -2.43 -6.73
N MET A 89 11.92 -3.23 -5.87
CA MET A 89 12.49 -4.47 -5.34
C MET A 89 12.70 -5.52 -6.44
N ASN A 90 11.80 -5.61 -7.41
CA ASN A 90 11.94 -6.50 -8.55
C ASN A 90 11.48 -5.86 -9.87
N LYS A 91 12.46 -5.47 -10.69
CA LYS A 91 12.23 -4.82 -11.98
C LYS A 91 11.47 -5.68 -12.99
N LYS A 92 11.38 -6.99 -12.80
CA LYS A 92 10.61 -7.90 -13.70
C LYS A 92 9.10 -7.71 -13.56
N LEU A 93 8.62 -7.19 -12.44
CA LEU A 93 7.18 -6.99 -12.23
C LEU A 93 6.60 -5.97 -13.21
N LYS A 94 5.46 -6.27 -13.84
CA LYS A 94 4.70 -5.28 -14.61
C LYS A 94 3.64 -4.66 -13.70
N VAL A 95 3.89 -3.44 -13.24
CA VAL A 95 2.95 -2.69 -12.38
C VAL A 95 2.08 -1.78 -13.23
N VAL A 96 0.77 -1.87 -13.03
CA VAL A 96 -0.24 -1.00 -13.65
C VAL A 96 -0.95 -0.25 -12.55
N ILE A 97 -0.89 1.09 -12.59
CA ILE A 97 -1.57 1.96 -11.63
C ILE A 97 -2.86 2.46 -12.28
N LYS A 98 -4.00 2.14 -11.68
CA LYS A 98 -5.34 2.60 -12.08
C LYS A 98 -6.01 3.37 -10.95
#